data_AF-N9MTT3-F1
#
_entry.id   AF-N9MTT3-F1
#
_cell.length_a   1.000
_cell.length_b   1.000
_cell.length_c   1.000
_cell.angle_alpha   90.00
_cell.angle_beta   90.00
_cell.angle_gamma   90.00
#
_symmetry.space_group_name_H-M   'P 1'
#
loop_
_entity.id
_entity.type
_entity.pdbx_description
1 polymer ?
#
loop_
_entity_poly.entity_id
_entity_poly.type
_entity_poly.pdbx_seq_one_letter_code
_entity_poly.pdbx_strand_id
1 'polypeptide(L)' 'MDDLAQQRNRAWRRKQKFLFRGRDCRHTTRLWKPVKQWKYLYTRQVKLARAKQLRIEYPRISKAQSLHDARFNYWTL' A
#
# COMPACT_ATOMS: atom_id res chain seq x y z
N MET A 1 -36.40 38.04 -2.21
CA MET A 1 -35.85 37.57 -0.92
C MET A 1 -35.38 36.13 -1.11
N ASP A 2 -34.30 35.94 -1.88
CA ASP A 2 -33.81 34.60 -2.29
C ASP A 2 -32.35 34.37 -1.88
N ASP A 3 -31.99 34.79 -0.66
CA ASP A 3 -30.64 34.63 -0.12
C ASP A 3 -30.29 33.17 0.27
N LEU A 4 -31.28 32.29 0.39
CA LEU A 4 -31.07 30.90 0.83
C LEU A 4 -30.42 30.03 -0.26
N ALA A 5 -30.70 30.27 -1.54
CA ALA A 5 -30.07 29.55 -2.65
C ALA A 5 -28.59 29.98 -2.85
N GLN A 6 -28.28 31.25 -2.53
CA GLN A 6 -26.93 31.81 -2.58
C GLN A 6 -26.00 31.17 -1.53
N GLN A 7 -26.54 30.81 -0.36
CA GLN A 7 -25.77 30.37 0.81
C GLN A 7 -25.11 28.99 0.65
N ARG A 8 -25.65 28.07 -0.18
CA ARG A 8 -25.12 26.69 -0.35
C ARG A 8 -24.85 26.31 -1.80
N ASN A 9 -24.49 27.30 -2.61
CA ASN A 9 -24.18 27.12 -4.03
C ASN A 9 -22.96 26.19 -4.27
N ARG A 10 -22.67 25.88 -5.54
CA ARG A 10 -21.55 25.00 -5.92
C ARG A 10 -20.19 25.52 -5.43
N ALA A 11 -20.00 26.83 -5.42
CA ALA A 11 -18.78 27.47 -4.93
C ALA A 11 -18.63 27.26 -3.41
N TRP A 12 -19.72 27.43 -2.64
CA TRP A 12 -19.73 27.15 -1.21
C TRP A 12 -19.42 25.67 -0.93
N ARG A 13 -20.05 24.73 -1.64
CA ARG A 13 -19.74 23.29 -1.48
C ARG A 13 -18.27 22.96 -1.78
N ARG A 14 -17.67 23.58 -2.80
CA ARG A 14 -16.23 23.43 -3.09
C ARG A 14 -15.35 24.02 -1.99
N LYS A 15 -15.69 25.21 -1.47
CA LYS A 15 -15.00 25.85 -0.34
C LYS A 15 -15.08 25.00 0.93
N GLN A 16 -16.26 24.48 1.25
CA GLN A 16 -16.47 23.59 2.39
C GLN A 16 -15.67 22.29 2.24
N LYS A 17 -15.71 21.65 1.06
CA LYS A 17 -14.87 20.49 0.75
C LYS A 17 -13.38 20.84 0.83
N PHE A 18 -12.96 22.05 0.47
CA PHE A 18 -11.58 22.49 0.63
C PHE A 18 -11.21 22.69 2.11
N LEU A 19 -12.05 23.33 2.91
CA LEU A 19 -11.77 23.61 4.33
C LEU A 19 -11.82 22.35 5.19
N PHE A 20 -12.76 21.44 4.89
CA PHE A 20 -13.04 20.22 5.65
C PHE A 20 -12.67 18.94 4.89
N ARG A 21 -11.93 19.01 3.78
CA ARG A 21 -11.10 17.87 3.38
C ARG A 21 -10.16 17.71 4.56
N GLY A 22 -10.33 16.67 5.36
CA GLY A 22 -9.52 16.45 6.55
C GLY A 22 -8.09 16.84 6.21
N ARG A 23 -7.48 17.74 7.00
CA ARG A 23 -6.07 18.08 6.84
C ARG A 23 -5.24 16.87 7.27
N ASP A 24 -5.39 15.78 6.55
CA ASP A 24 -4.44 14.68 6.44
C ASP A 24 -3.24 15.11 5.59
N CYS A 25 -3.19 16.38 5.18
CA CYS A 25 -1.93 17.09 5.01
C CYS A 25 -1.26 17.38 6.37
N ARG A 26 -1.16 16.36 7.24
CA ARG A 26 0.09 16.09 7.98
C ARG A 26 1.19 15.68 6.99
N HIS A 27 1.35 16.45 5.93
CA HIS A 27 2.65 16.79 5.40
C HIS A 27 3.26 17.81 6.37
N THR A 28 3.37 17.46 7.66
CA THR A 28 4.69 17.64 8.24
C THR A 28 5.53 16.74 7.35
N THR A 29 6.11 17.34 6.32
CA THR A 29 7.24 16.76 5.62
C THR A 29 8.18 16.42 6.75
N ARG A 30 8.11 15.17 7.20
CA ARG A 30 9.11 14.63 8.07
C ARG A 30 10.33 14.75 7.17
N LEU A 31 11.10 15.83 7.36
CA LEU A 31 12.32 16.11 6.60
C LEU A 31 13.21 14.86 6.61
N TRP A 32 13.02 14.05 7.66
CA TRP A 32 13.56 12.72 7.85
C TRP A 32 12.50 11.64 7.72
N LYS A 33 12.72 10.71 6.79
CA LYS A 33 12.01 9.43 6.78
C LYS A 33 12.27 8.73 8.12
N PRO A 34 11.23 8.29 8.85
CA PRO A 34 11.44 7.56 10.09
C PRO A 34 12.28 6.31 9.83
N VAL A 35 13.13 5.94 10.80
CA VAL A 35 13.96 4.74 10.71
C VAL A 35 13.07 3.53 10.47
N LYS A 36 13.49 2.65 9.56
CA LYS A 36 12.80 1.41 9.24
C LYS A 36 12.55 0.63 10.53
N GLN A 37 11.29 0.28 10.80
CA GLN A 37 10.94 -0.53 11.96
C GLN A 37 11.30 -1.99 11.71
N TRP A 38 12.52 -2.38 12.09
CA TRP A 38 13.06 -3.72 11.89
C TRP A 38 12.22 -4.84 12.52
N LYS A 39 11.43 -4.54 13.57
CA LYS A 39 10.46 -5.46 14.17
C LYS A 39 9.37 -5.95 13.21
N TYR A 40 9.08 -5.21 12.15
CA TYR A 40 8.12 -5.60 11.11
C TYR A 40 8.81 -6.22 9.88
N LEU A 41 10.13 -6.44 9.93
CA LEU A 41 10.83 -7.12 8.87
C LEU A 41 10.51 -8.62 8.95
N TYR A 42 9.68 -9.10 8.02
CA TYR A 42 9.51 -10.54 7.81
C TYR A 42 10.77 -11.12 7.18
N THR A 43 11.70 -11.57 8.03
CA THR A 43 12.87 -12.34 7.60
C THR A 43 12.43 -13.68 7.02
N ARG A 44 13.33 -14.35 6.28
CA ARG A 44 13.05 -15.67 5.70
C ARG A 44 12.63 -16.69 6.77
N GLN A 45 13.23 -16.64 7.96
CA GLN A 45 12.90 -17.53 9.07
C GLN A 45 11.46 -17.34 9.56
N VAL A 46 10.98 -16.09 9.71
CA VAL A 46 9.60 -15.80 10.13
C VAL A 46 8.61 -16.28 9.07
N LYS A 47 8.93 -16.09 7.79
CA LYS A 47 8.09 -16.57 6.69
C LYS A 47 8.01 -18.09 6.65
N LEU A 48 9.12 -18.79 6.91
CA LEU A 48 9.14 -20.26 7.02
C LEU A 48 8.28 -20.76 8.18
N ALA A 49 8.38 -20.14 9.35
CA ALA A 49 7.56 -20.50 10.51
C ALA A 49 6.06 -20.31 10.21
N ARG A 50 5.70 -19.21 9.56
CA ARG A 50 4.31 -18.93 9.16
C ARG A 50 3.78 -19.92 8.13
N ALA A 51 4.59 -20.29 7.13
CA ALA A 51 4.21 -21.28 6.13
C ALA A 51 3.95 -22.66 6.77
N LYS A 52 4.79 -23.07 7.73
CA LYS A 52 4.58 -24.28 8.53
C LYS A 52 3.26 -24.25 9.30
N GLN A 53 2.92 -23.13 9.95
CA GLN A 53 1.64 -22.96 10.65
C GLN A 53 0.44 -23.13 9.71
N LEU A 54 0.54 -22.57 8.50
CA LEU A 54 -0.50 -22.63 7.48
C LEU A 54 -0.52 -23.96 6.70
N ARG A 55 0.39 -24.90 7.01
CA ARG A 55 0.55 -26.17 6.29
C ARG A 55 0.75 -25.99 4.78
N ILE A 56 1.44 -24.92 4.38
CA ILE A 56 1.84 -24.67 2.99
C ILE A 56 3.37 -24.68 2.89
N GLU A 57 3.90 -25.12 1.76
CA GLU A 57 5.35 -25.03 1.51
C GLU A 57 5.73 -23.59 1.15
N TYR A 58 6.75 -23.05 1.82
CA TYR A 58 7.32 -21.77 1.43
C TYR A 58 8.24 -21.95 0.21
N PRO A 59 8.14 -21.08 -0.82
CA PRO A 59 8.94 -21.23 -2.04
C PRO A 59 10.45 -21.31 -1.74
N ARG A 60 11.09 -22.35 -2.27
CA ARG A 60 12.56 -22.54 -2.17
C ARG A 60 13.28 -21.70 -3.23
N ILE A 61 12.70 -21.62 -4.41
CA ILE A 61 13.15 -20.78 -5.52
C ILE A 61 12.45 -19.43 -5.49
N SER A 62 13.16 -18.40 -5.97
CA SER A 62 12.55 -17.07 -6.12
C SER A 62 11.49 -17.09 -7.23
N LYS A 63 10.53 -16.16 -7.17
CA LYS A 63 9.55 -15.99 -8.25
C LYS A 63 10.22 -15.73 -9.60
N ALA A 64 11.33 -14.98 -9.61
CA ALA A 64 12.09 -14.69 -10.83
C ALA A 64 12.70 -15.95 -11.44
N GLN A 65 13.30 -16.81 -10.60
CA GLN A 65 13.83 -18.10 -11.04
C GLN A 65 12.73 -19.03 -11.56
N SER A 66 11.61 -19.15 -10.83
CA SER A 66 10.47 -19.94 -11.28
C SER A 66 9.93 -19.50 -12.65
N LEU A 67 9.88 -18.19 -12.92
CA LEU A 67 9.46 -17.67 -14.23
C LEU A 67 10.49 -17.94 -15.33
N HIS A 68 11.78 -17.82 -15.02
CA HIS A 68 12.87 -18.17 -15.94
C HIS A 68 12.77 -19.65 -16.34
N ASP A 69 12.64 -20.53 -15.37
CA ASP A 69 12.56 -21.98 -15.59
C ASP A 69 11.30 -22.35 -16.37
N ALA A 70 10.15 -21.76 -16.05
CA ALA A 70 8.91 -21.97 -16.79
C ALA A 70 9.05 -21.54 -18.27
N ARG A 71 9.72 -20.41 -18.54
CA ARG A 71 9.99 -19.96 -19.90
C ARG A 71 10.94 -20.89 -20.63
N PHE A 72 12.02 -21.34 -20.00
CA PHE A 72 12.97 -22.27 -20.59
C PHE A 72 12.29 -23.61 -20.92
N ASN A 73 11.56 -24.17 -19.94
CA ASN A 73 10.89 -25.47 -20.06
C ASN A 73 9.77 -25.48 -21.11
N TYR A 74 9.12 -24.34 -21.37
CA TYR A 74 8.10 -24.21 -22.42
C TYR A 74 8.64 -24.55 -23.82
N TRP A 75 9.91 -24.27 -24.08
CA TRP A 75 10.54 -24.51 -25.39
C TRP A 75 11.16 -25.91 -25.52
N THR A 76 11.25 -26.67 -24.43
CA THR A 76 11.92 -27.98 -24.38
C THR A 76 10.96 -29.18 -24.29
N LEU A 77 9.65 -28.94 -24.42
CA LEU A 77 8.60 -29.98 -24.44
C LEU A 77 8.18 -30.33 -25.86
#